data_AF-A0AAD4JSY9-F1
#
_entry.id   AF-A0AAD4JSY9-F1
#
_cell.length_a   1.000
_cell.length_b   1.000
_cell.length_c   1.000
_cell.angle_alpha   90.00
_cell.angle_beta   90.00
_cell.angle_gamma   90.00
#
_symmetry.space_group_name_H-M   'P 1'
#
loop_
_entity.id
_entity.type
_entity.pdbx_description
1 polymer ?
#
loop_
_entity_poly.entity_id
_entity_poly.type
_entity_poly.pdbx_seq_one_letter_code
_entity_poly.pdbx_strand_id
1 'polypeptide(L)'
;MPLATRLLLLLLLVTTCRAGFEDLAFMQTVTRRAADEQPWTNTPLFVSYPMAVEDLNPFIAWLHNNLSVTSYVFDGAPTLASMPNTYNPLRNHIKTDALSLVFCYGSEEIIFWHVDERLRKLRSVRLIVYLSSRRHKSALNLLFLKLWNMQFLHALVVHQHKIYGYNPYPTLRYFELQLDDRSKVLFPAQPRDLSGYVVSTPAENDLPRVFLVRDQRTGAHLIRGFGYRIFAEFLRRHNARLVISNAGRELAAGTSVDMTYIHQLIGDNRLEITMHPYVGIDRQLGILSYPLTIAQNCLIMPVRNEIPRYMYLLRPFHWSSWLLLLAAVAYISLALHWLGPGLSASPGLSLLEALCQLLFLSSPTRIYGPSVRYFLVALQLSVLGFIVTNWYSNQLSSSLTATLVGEQVDTFEQLIAQQQRILVKHHEIPMLLQQVPPHLERQVSYLVVGADAGEQVRALLSFNTTYSYPFTVERWEFFALQQQYAQKPIYRYSSVCLGAPVIGYPMRRDSHLESLLKHFIMRVQGTGLFQYWLVSDFNDALRAGFMRLIDNSDNFKALNLDTLRLAWYVLLCGWLLAALVFVCEH
;
A
#
# COMPACT_ATOMS: atom_id res chain seq x y z
N MET A 1 -34.93 44.49 -58.04
CA MET A 1 -35.67 43.73 -56.99
C MET A 1 -35.77 42.27 -57.44
N PRO A 2 -34.85 41.37 -57.03
CA PRO A 2 -35.29 40.18 -56.25
C PRO A 2 -34.16 39.47 -55.44
N LEU A 3 -33.20 40.19 -54.83
CA LEU A 3 -32.19 39.54 -53.97
C LEU A 3 -32.53 39.60 -52.47
N ALA A 4 -33.14 40.70 -52.03
CA ALA A 4 -33.54 40.89 -50.63
C ALA A 4 -34.64 39.91 -50.19
N THR A 5 -35.57 39.54 -51.08
CA THR A 5 -36.65 38.59 -50.79
C THR A 5 -36.18 37.14 -50.71
N ARG A 6 -35.06 36.76 -51.37
CA ARG A 6 -34.49 35.40 -51.24
C ARG A 6 -33.67 35.24 -49.97
N LEU A 7 -32.98 36.28 -49.51
CA LEU A 7 -32.29 36.25 -48.21
C LEU A 7 -33.28 36.28 -47.05
N LEU A 8 -34.38 37.02 -47.16
CA LEU A 8 -35.43 37.01 -46.13
C LEU A 8 -36.12 35.64 -46.04
N LEU A 9 -36.32 34.92 -47.15
CA LEU A 9 -36.90 33.57 -47.13
C LEU A 9 -35.95 32.53 -46.49
N LEU A 10 -34.63 32.67 -46.69
CA LEU A 10 -33.63 31.82 -46.04
C LEU A 10 -33.45 32.15 -44.54
N LEU A 11 -33.62 33.41 -44.14
CA LEU A 11 -33.63 33.81 -42.73
C LEU A 11 -34.97 33.48 -42.02
N LEU A 12 -36.09 33.48 -42.74
CA LEU A 12 -37.40 33.02 -42.23
C LEU A 12 -37.51 31.48 -42.16
N LEU A 13 -36.69 30.74 -42.91
CA LEU A 13 -36.54 29.29 -42.73
C LEU A 13 -35.66 28.93 -41.52
N VAL A 14 -34.92 29.88 -40.96
CA VAL A 14 -34.08 29.70 -39.75
C VAL A 14 -34.81 30.16 -38.48
N THR A 15 -35.93 30.87 -38.59
CA THR A 15 -36.81 31.14 -37.44
C THR A 15 -37.67 29.93 -37.10
N THR A 16 -37.33 29.33 -35.96
CA THR A 16 -38.21 28.52 -35.10
C THR A 16 -38.75 27.22 -35.70
N CYS A 17 -37.88 26.27 -36.02
CA CYS A 17 -38.25 24.88 -35.80
C CYS A 17 -38.04 24.59 -34.30
N ARG A 18 -38.96 25.08 -33.44
CA ARG A 18 -39.15 24.54 -32.07
C ARG A 18 -39.63 23.11 -32.26
N ALA A 19 -38.70 22.20 -32.52
CA ALA A 19 -38.97 20.78 -32.65
C ALA A 19 -39.13 20.23 -31.24
N GLY A 20 -40.30 20.49 -30.64
CA GLY A 20 -40.72 19.78 -29.44
C GLY A 20 -40.65 18.29 -29.71
N PHE A 21 -40.18 17.53 -28.74
CA PHE A 21 -40.23 16.09 -28.83
C PHE A 21 -41.70 15.63 -28.85
N GLU A 22 -42.13 15.04 -29.97
CA GLU A 22 -43.55 14.78 -30.26
C GLU A 22 -44.19 13.73 -29.33
N ASP A 23 -43.42 12.97 -28.54
CA ASP A 23 -43.91 11.80 -27.80
C ASP A 23 -43.53 11.75 -26.30
N LEU A 24 -43.70 12.85 -25.56
CA LEU A 24 -43.53 12.84 -24.08
C LEU A 24 -44.47 11.82 -23.39
N ALA A 25 -45.64 11.56 -23.97
CA ALA A 25 -46.58 10.55 -23.45
C ALA A 25 -45.99 9.13 -23.45
N PHE A 26 -45.22 8.77 -24.50
CA PHE A 26 -44.56 7.47 -24.55
C PHE A 26 -43.48 7.35 -23.47
N MET A 27 -42.72 8.43 -23.24
CA MET A 27 -41.75 8.49 -22.14
C MET A 27 -42.40 8.36 -20.76
N GLN A 28 -43.61 8.89 -20.55
CA GLN A 28 -44.40 8.66 -19.32
C GLN A 28 -44.75 7.18 -19.16
N THR A 29 -45.12 6.49 -20.24
CA THR A 29 -45.42 5.05 -20.19
C THR A 29 -44.18 4.22 -19.87
N VAL A 30 -43.04 4.51 -20.52
CA VAL A 30 -41.76 3.82 -20.27
C VAL A 30 -41.30 4.02 -18.82
N THR A 31 -41.34 5.26 -18.33
CA THR A 31 -40.94 5.59 -16.95
C THR A 31 -41.88 4.99 -15.93
N ARG A 32 -43.19 4.97 -16.18
CA ARG A 32 -44.15 4.26 -15.32
C ARG A 32 -43.85 2.76 -15.22
N ARG A 33 -43.57 2.09 -16.35
CA ARG A 33 -43.17 0.68 -16.34
C ARG A 33 -41.88 0.47 -15.54
N ALA A 34 -40.89 1.35 -15.70
CA ALA A 34 -39.66 1.28 -14.91
C ALA A 34 -39.92 1.45 -13.40
N ALA A 35 -40.92 2.25 -13.01
CA ALA A 35 -41.29 2.49 -11.62
C ALA A 35 -42.03 1.29 -11.02
N ASP A 36 -42.90 0.66 -11.80
CA ASP A 36 -43.60 -0.58 -11.43
C ASP A 36 -42.61 -1.73 -11.19
N GLU A 37 -41.51 -1.80 -11.97
CA GLU A 37 -40.46 -2.80 -11.79
C GLU A 37 -39.58 -2.51 -10.56
N GLN A 38 -39.09 -1.27 -10.43
CA GLN A 38 -38.27 -0.84 -9.29
C GLN A 38 -38.48 0.65 -9.00
N PRO A 39 -39.02 1.04 -7.84
CA PRO A 39 -39.17 2.45 -7.48
C PRO A 39 -37.80 3.15 -7.32
N TRP A 40 -37.79 4.48 -7.42
CA TRP A 40 -36.61 5.32 -7.15
C TRP A 40 -37.04 6.63 -6.50
N THR A 41 -36.07 7.39 -5.98
CA THR A 41 -36.34 8.66 -5.29
C THR A 41 -35.93 9.86 -6.12
N ASN A 42 -34.82 9.77 -6.86
CA ASN A 42 -34.21 10.92 -7.54
C ASN A 42 -34.11 10.71 -9.06
N THR A 43 -34.42 11.75 -9.84
CA THR A 43 -34.42 11.74 -11.30
C THR A 43 -33.55 12.87 -11.87
N PRO A 44 -32.26 12.62 -12.14
CA PRO A 44 -31.44 13.55 -12.90
C PRO A 44 -31.94 13.66 -14.35
N LEU A 45 -32.30 14.86 -14.76
CA LEU A 45 -32.82 15.21 -16.09
C LEU A 45 -31.75 16.00 -16.84
N PHE A 46 -31.33 15.52 -18.00
CA PHE A 46 -30.35 16.16 -18.85
C PHE A 46 -31.01 16.54 -20.18
N VAL A 47 -30.95 17.83 -20.55
CA VAL A 47 -31.69 18.38 -21.69
C VAL A 47 -30.73 19.04 -22.67
N SER A 48 -30.73 18.58 -23.93
CA SER A 48 -29.89 19.14 -25.00
C SER A 48 -30.42 20.47 -25.55
N TYR A 49 -29.53 21.45 -25.76
CA TYR A 49 -29.83 22.67 -26.51
C TYR A 49 -30.19 22.36 -27.98
N PRO A 50 -31.21 23.00 -28.61
CA PRO A 50 -31.92 24.22 -28.20
C PRO A 50 -33.22 24.00 -27.41
N MET A 51 -33.43 22.82 -26.82
CA MET A 51 -34.66 22.55 -26.08
C MET A 51 -34.74 23.42 -24.82
N ALA A 52 -35.88 24.08 -24.61
CA ALA A 52 -36.12 24.81 -23.38
C ALA A 52 -36.58 23.82 -22.30
N VAL A 53 -36.02 23.95 -21.10
CA VAL A 53 -36.48 23.19 -19.91
C VAL A 53 -37.99 23.36 -19.70
N GLU A 54 -38.54 24.52 -20.10
CA GLU A 54 -39.97 24.83 -20.06
C GLU A 54 -40.85 23.80 -20.77
N ASP A 55 -40.37 23.22 -21.88
CA ASP A 55 -41.10 22.22 -22.66
C ASP A 55 -41.24 20.89 -21.90
N LEU A 56 -40.39 20.65 -20.88
CA LEU A 56 -40.42 19.47 -20.02
C LEU A 56 -41.18 19.69 -18.70
N ASN A 57 -41.60 20.91 -18.38
CA ASN A 57 -42.32 21.21 -17.13
C ASN A 57 -43.56 20.32 -16.90
N PRO A 58 -44.41 20.02 -17.90
CA PRO A 58 -45.54 19.11 -17.72
C PRO A 58 -45.11 17.69 -17.33
N PHE A 59 -44.00 17.22 -17.91
CA PHE A 59 -43.43 15.90 -17.62
C PHE A 59 -42.78 15.87 -16.23
N ILE A 60 -42.08 16.94 -15.83
CA ILE A 60 -41.50 17.08 -14.49
C ILE A 60 -42.60 17.12 -13.42
N ALA A 61 -43.68 17.86 -13.66
CA ALA A 61 -44.83 17.89 -12.77
C ALA A 61 -45.49 16.51 -12.65
N TRP A 62 -45.61 15.77 -13.76
CA TRP A 62 -46.10 14.39 -13.75
C TRP A 62 -45.21 13.45 -12.93
N LEU A 63 -43.88 13.52 -13.11
CA LEU A 63 -42.93 12.74 -12.30
C LEU A 63 -43.12 13.01 -10.80
N HIS A 64 -43.26 14.28 -10.42
CA HIS A 64 -43.44 14.66 -9.02
C HIS A 64 -44.80 14.20 -8.45
N ASN A 65 -45.89 14.42 -9.18
CA ASN A 65 -47.24 14.14 -8.70
C ASN A 65 -47.58 12.64 -8.71
N ASN A 66 -47.11 11.88 -9.70
CA ASN A 66 -47.51 10.49 -9.88
C ASN A 66 -46.49 9.48 -9.32
N LEU A 67 -45.20 9.81 -9.33
CA LEU A 67 -44.14 8.91 -8.87
C LEU A 67 -43.44 9.40 -7.60
N SER A 68 -43.81 10.58 -7.07
CA SER A 68 -43.22 11.20 -5.87
C SER A 68 -41.69 11.32 -5.92
N VAL A 69 -41.12 11.50 -7.12
CA VAL A 69 -39.67 11.63 -7.33
C VAL A 69 -39.22 13.09 -7.33
N THR A 70 -38.00 13.32 -6.85
CA THR A 70 -37.30 14.62 -6.93
C THR A 70 -36.54 14.71 -8.25
N SER A 71 -36.66 15.82 -8.96
CA SER A 71 -36.02 16.00 -10.28
C SER A 71 -34.88 17.01 -10.21
N TYR A 72 -33.72 16.68 -10.77
CA TYR A 72 -32.56 17.58 -10.88
C TYR A 72 -32.32 17.89 -12.35
N VAL A 73 -32.54 19.13 -12.78
CA VAL A 73 -32.46 19.49 -14.20
C VAL A 73 -31.10 20.10 -14.54
N PHE A 74 -30.50 19.60 -15.61
CA PHE A 74 -29.25 20.10 -16.20
C PHE A 74 -29.49 20.43 -17.68
N ASP A 75 -29.22 21.69 -18.01
CA ASP A 75 -29.30 22.24 -19.36
C ASP A 75 -27.92 22.16 -20.04
N GLY A 76 -27.90 21.78 -21.32
CA GLY A 76 -26.73 21.80 -22.21
C GLY A 76 -26.43 23.15 -22.88
N ALA A 77 -27.09 24.25 -22.48
CA ALA A 77 -26.80 25.59 -22.96
C ALA A 77 -25.33 25.95 -22.66
N PRO A 78 -24.58 26.54 -23.61
CA PRO A 78 -23.15 26.79 -23.48
C PRO A 78 -22.89 28.07 -22.66
N THR A 79 -23.32 28.11 -21.39
CA THR A 79 -23.03 29.23 -20.48
C THR A 79 -21.99 28.82 -19.46
N LEU A 80 -21.11 29.74 -19.04
CA LEU A 80 -20.11 29.45 -18.00
C LEU A 80 -20.73 28.96 -16.68
N ALA A 81 -21.98 29.35 -16.38
CA ALA A 81 -22.72 28.94 -15.19
C ALA A 81 -23.31 27.51 -15.29
N SER A 82 -23.51 26.97 -16.50
CA SER A 82 -24.03 25.61 -16.68
C SER A 82 -22.93 24.54 -16.66
N MET A 83 -21.65 24.91 -16.84
CA MET A 83 -20.54 23.96 -16.83
C MET A 83 -20.49 23.18 -15.48
N PRO A 84 -20.52 21.83 -15.48
CA PRO A 84 -20.43 20.98 -14.32
C PRO A 84 -19.12 21.22 -13.57
N ASN A 85 -19.26 21.45 -12.26
CA ASN A 85 -18.12 21.42 -11.36
C ASN A 85 -17.68 19.96 -11.17
N THR A 86 -16.52 19.63 -11.75
CA THR A 86 -15.84 18.33 -11.69
C THR A 86 -15.62 17.81 -10.26
N TYR A 87 -15.60 18.71 -9.25
CA TYR A 87 -15.40 18.38 -7.84
C TYR A 87 -16.71 18.13 -7.05
N ASN A 88 -17.89 18.33 -7.65
CA ASN A 88 -19.18 18.13 -7.00
C ASN A 88 -20.14 17.28 -7.84
N PRO A 89 -19.88 15.96 -7.94
CA PRO A 89 -20.77 15.02 -8.66
C PRO A 89 -22.09 14.81 -7.91
N LEU A 90 -23.13 14.35 -8.64
CA LEU A 90 -24.47 14.10 -8.07
C LEU A 90 -24.46 13.04 -6.97
N ARG A 91 -23.48 12.13 -6.97
CA ARG A 91 -23.30 11.10 -5.94
C ARG A 91 -23.22 11.66 -4.51
N ASN A 92 -22.81 12.92 -4.35
CA ASN A 92 -22.74 13.56 -3.04
C ASN A 92 -24.13 14.00 -2.52
N HIS A 93 -25.13 14.07 -3.40
CA HIS A 93 -26.49 14.56 -3.11
C HIS A 93 -27.56 13.46 -3.21
N ILE A 94 -27.29 12.43 -4.02
CA ILE A 94 -28.24 11.39 -4.40
C ILE A 94 -27.65 10.01 -4.12
N LYS A 95 -28.49 9.09 -3.62
CA LYS A 95 -28.17 7.68 -3.42
C LYS A 95 -28.23 6.89 -4.75
N THR A 96 -27.94 5.59 -4.73
CA THR A 96 -27.92 4.75 -5.95
C THR A 96 -29.32 4.42 -6.51
N ASP A 97 -30.38 4.76 -5.81
CA ASP A 97 -31.79 4.62 -6.19
C ASP A 97 -32.26 5.81 -7.04
N ALA A 98 -31.68 5.95 -8.23
CA ALA A 98 -32.02 6.98 -9.19
C ALA A 98 -32.39 6.41 -10.57
N LEU A 99 -33.09 7.21 -11.37
CA LEU A 99 -33.31 6.98 -12.79
C LEU A 99 -32.93 8.27 -13.54
N SER A 100 -31.86 8.23 -14.32
CA SER A 100 -31.42 9.39 -15.09
C SER A 100 -32.10 9.41 -16.46
N LEU A 101 -32.63 10.56 -16.86
CA LEU A 101 -33.25 10.75 -18.17
C LEU A 101 -32.45 11.76 -18.98
N VAL A 102 -32.11 11.41 -20.23
CA VAL A 102 -31.33 12.27 -21.13
C VAL A 102 -32.13 12.51 -22.39
N PHE A 103 -32.44 13.76 -22.69
CA PHE A 103 -33.10 14.19 -23.92
C PHE A 103 -32.04 14.74 -24.87
N CYS A 104 -31.85 14.09 -26.02
CA CYS A 104 -30.78 14.41 -26.97
C CYS A 104 -31.24 14.30 -28.44
N TYR A 105 -30.64 15.09 -29.34
CA TYR A 105 -30.83 14.94 -30.79
C TYR A 105 -29.73 14.10 -31.44
N GLY A 106 -28.59 13.90 -30.77
CA GLY A 106 -27.50 13.07 -31.28
C GLY A 106 -26.39 12.79 -30.28
N SER A 107 -25.47 11.87 -30.63
CA SER A 107 -24.37 11.46 -29.77
C SER A 107 -23.36 12.58 -29.49
N GLU A 108 -23.11 13.50 -30.42
CA GLU A 108 -22.03 14.50 -30.32
C GLU A 108 -22.39 15.76 -29.52
N GLU A 109 -23.48 15.74 -28.76
CA GLU A 109 -23.94 16.90 -28.00
C GLU A 109 -23.16 17.12 -26.70
N ILE A 110 -23.04 18.40 -26.32
CA ILE A 110 -22.38 18.86 -25.09
C ILE A 110 -23.06 18.26 -23.84
N ILE A 111 -24.36 17.95 -23.92
CA ILE A 111 -25.12 17.37 -22.80
C ILE A 111 -24.48 16.08 -22.26
N PHE A 112 -23.86 15.27 -23.12
CA PHE A 112 -23.19 14.05 -22.67
C PHE A 112 -21.98 14.30 -21.78
N TRP A 113 -21.34 15.46 -21.90
CA TRP A 113 -20.29 15.85 -20.96
C TRP A 113 -20.86 16.17 -19.57
N HIS A 114 -22.05 16.80 -19.49
CA HIS A 114 -22.75 16.97 -18.22
C HIS A 114 -23.18 15.63 -17.63
N VAL A 115 -23.70 14.72 -18.45
CA VAL A 115 -24.05 13.35 -18.05
C VAL A 115 -22.82 12.65 -17.47
N ASP A 116 -21.68 12.72 -18.16
CA ASP A 116 -20.44 12.06 -17.76
C ASP A 116 -19.90 12.62 -16.43
N GLU A 117 -19.79 13.94 -16.30
CA GLU A 117 -19.27 14.60 -15.11
C GLU A 117 -20.20 14.48 -13.90
N ARG A 118 -21.52 14.67 -14.09
CA ARG A 118 -22.48 14.67 -12.98
C ARG A 118 -22.77 13.27 -12.47
N LEU A 119 -22.82 12.26 -13.35
CA LEU A 119 -23.07 10.85 -12.96
C LEU A 119 -21.79 10.05 -12.66
N ARG A 120 -20.67 10.72 -12.42
CA ARG A 120 -19.45 10.07 -11.92
C ARG A 120 -19.74 9.19 -10.70
N LYS A 121 -19.19 7.98 -10.67
CA LYS A 121 -19.41 6.94 -9.64
C LYS A 121 -20.88 6.49 -9.48
N LEU A 122 -21.76 6.85 -10.41
CA LEU A 122 -23.16 6.44 -10.48
C LEU A 122 -23.47 5.67 -11.78
N ARG A 123 -22.49 5.05 -12.44
CA ARG A 123 -22.70 4.34 -13.71
C ARG A 123 -23.55 3.07 -13.61
N SER A 124 -23.78 2.58 -12.39
CA SER A 124 -24.72 1.50 -12.10
C SER A 124 -26.18 1.98 -12.00
N VAL A 125 -26.43 3.29 -12.01
CA VAL A 125 -27.77 3.87 -12.00
C VAL A 125 -28.43 3.66 -13.36
N ARG A 126 -29.75 3.49 -13.35
CA ARG A 126 -30.56 3.30 -14.56
C ARG A 126 -30.57 4.58 -15.39
N LEU A 127 -30.33 4.47 -16.69
CA LEU A 127 -30.28 5.59 -17.62
C LEU A 127 -31.27 5.34 -18.78
N ILE A 128 -32.14 6.31 -19.07
CA ILE A 128 -32.97 6.30 -20.27
C ILE A 128 -32.57 7.50 -21.12
N VAL A 129 -32.12 7.24 -22.33
CA VAL A 129 -31.78 8.25 -23.32
C VAL A 129 -32.89 8.31 -24.35
N TYR A 130 -33.52 9.45 -24.50
CA TYR A 130 -34.50 9.69 -25.53
C TYR A 130 -33.84 10.38 -26.72
N LEU A 131 -33.92 9.72 -27.87
CA LEU A 131 -33.30 10.14 -29.13
C LEU A 131 -34.35 10.58 -30.12
N SER A 132 -34.24 11.82 -30.60
CA SER A 132 -35.19 12.43 -31.54
C SER A 132 -35.49 11.55 -32.76
N SER A 133 -36.79 11.40 -33.07
CA SER A 133 -37.34 10.55 -34.13
C SER A 133 -36.84 10.87 -35.54
N ARG A 134 -36.20 12.04 -35.73
CA ARG A 134 -35.68 12.54 -37.02
C ARG A 134 -34.35 11.91 -37.47
N ARG A 135 -33.68 11.15 -36.60
CA ARG A 135 -32.37 10.51 -36.92
C ARG A 135 -32.53 9.10 -37.49
N HIS A 136 -31.58 8.71 -38.34
CA HIS A 136 -31.52 7.37 -38.93
C HIS A 136 -30.97 6.33 -37.94
N LYS A 137 -31.22 5.03 -38.17
CA LYS A 137 -30.79 3.91 -37.31
C LYS A 137 -29.29 3.91 -36.99
N SER A 138 -28.44 4.42 -37.88
CA SER A 138 -27.00 4.54 -37.66
C SER A 138 -26.62 5.37 -36.42
N ALA A 139 -27.48 6.31 -36.01
CA ALA A 139 -27.28 7.12 -34.82
C ALA A 139 -27.39 6.31 -33.51
N LEU A 140 -28.14 5.20 -33.50
CA LEU A 140 -28.27 4.33 -32.34
C LEU A 140 -26.94 3.63 -32.01
N ASN A 141 -26.22 3.15 -33.02
CA ASN A 141 -24.93 2.47 -32.83
C ASN A 141 -23.89 3.39 -32.22
N LEU A 142 -23.80 4.62 -32.74
CA LEU A 142 -22.88 5.64 -32.23
C LEU A 142 -23.25 6.04 -30.80
N LEU A 143 -24.55 6.14 -30.49
CA LEU A 143 -25.01 6.46 -29.15
C LEU A 143 -24.68 5.34 -28.15
N PHE A 144 -24.97 4.07 -28.45
CA PHE A 144 -24.62 2.96 -27.57
C PHE A 144 -23.11 2.83 -27.38
N LEU A 145 -22.32 3.04 -28.45
CA LEU A 145 -20.86 3.08 -28.35
C LEU A 145 -20.39 4.18 -27.39
N LYS A 146 -20.99 5.38 -27.48
CA LYS A 146 -20.69 6.49 -26.56
C LYS A 146 -21.07 6.16 -25.11
N LEU A 147 -22.25 5.60 -24.88
CA LEU A 147 -22.73 5.18 -23.55
C LEU A 147 -21.81 4.11 -22.94
N TRP A 148 -21.35 3.16 -23.75
CA TRP A 148 -20.38 2.15 -23.31
C TRP A 148 -19.00 2.75 -23.01
N ASN A 149 -18.53 3.69 -23.83
CA ASN A 149 -17.29 4.41 -23.55
C ASN A 149 -17.35 5.19 -22.23
N MET A 150 -18.54 5.68 -21.83
CA MET A 150 -18.83 6.29 -20.53
C MET A 150 -19.20 5.27 -19.42
N GLN A 151 -19.10 3.98 -19.70
CA GLN A 151 -19.25 2.85 -18.75
C GLN A 151 -20.67 2.64 -18.19
N PHE A 152 -21.73 3.10 -18.87
CA PHE A 152 -23.11 2.93 -18.40
C PHE A 152 -23.68 1.55 -18.71
N LEU A 153 -23.67 0.62 -17.76
CA LEU A 153 -24.18 -0.74 -17.98
C LEU A 153 -25.71 -0.81 -18.16
N HIS A 154 -26.46 0.05 -17.47
CA HIS A 154 -27.92 0.02 -17.43
C HIS A 154 -28.52 1.18 -18.22
N ALA A 155 -28.29 1.19 -19.54
CA ALA A 155 -28.83 2.23 -20.43
C ALA A 155 -29.86 1.69 -21.42
N LEU A 156 -30.98 2.40 -21.54
CA LEU A 156 -32.01 2.20 -22.55
C LEU A 156 -32.07 3.41 -23.46
N VAL A 157 -32.29 3.18 -24.75
CA VAL A 157 -32.51 4.24 -25.73
C VAL A 157 -33.94 4.15 -26.25
N VAL A 158 -34.68 5.24 -26.15
CA VAL A 158 -36.03 5.36 -26.70
C VAL A 158 -35.96 6.13 -28.00
N HIS A 159 -36.41 5.52 -29.09
CA HIS A 159 -36.40 6.11 -30.42
C HIS A 159 -37.57 5.61 -31.26
N GLN A 160 -38.35 6.52 -31.85
CA GLN A 160 -39.51 6.19 -32.70
C GLN A 160 -40.50 5.20 -32.04
N HIS A 161 -40.97 5.51 -30.82
CA HIS A 161 -41.88 4.65 -30.04
C HIS A 161 -41.37 3.22 -29.75
N LYS A 162 -40.07 2.99 -29.86
CA LYS A 162 -39.42 1.71 -29.55
C LYS A 162 -38.38 1.89 -28.47
N ILE A 163 -38.22 0.86 -27.65
CA ILE A 163 -37.18 0.79 -26.63
C ILE A 163 -36.05 -0.10 -27.16
N TYR A 164 -34.83 0.37 -27.04
CA TYR A 164 -33.63 -0.40 -27.34
C TYR A 164 -32.80 -0.56 -26.08
N GLY A 165 -32.43 -1.79 -25.76
CA GLY A 165 -31.42 -2.12 -24.74
C GLY A 165 -30.12 -2.56 -25.41
N TYR A 166 -29.04 -2.65 -24.62
CA TYR A 166 -27.79 -3.16 -25.15
C TYR A 166 -27.05 -4.05 -24.16
N ASN A 167 -26.20 -4.93 -24.71
CA ASN A 167 -25.26 -5.75 -23.97
C ASN A 167 -23.84 -5.45 -24.49
N PRO A 168 -22.91 -4.97 -23.63
CA PRO A 168 -21.55 -4.67 -24.04
C PRO A 168 -20.68 -5.91 -24.26
N TYR A 169 -21.09 -7.09 -23.78
CA TYR A 169 -20.25 -8.29 -23.74
C TYR A 169 -20.61 -9.34 -24.81
N PRO A 170 -19.63 -10.04 -25.41
CA PRO A 170 -18.21 -9.70 -25.47
C PRO A 170 -17.92 -8.51 -26.40
N THR A 171 -18.85 -8.24 -27.32
CA THR A 171 -18.85 -7.12 -28.26
C THR A 171 -20.18 -6.40 -28.13
N LEU A 172 -20.17 -5.07 -28.21
CA LEU A 172 -21.38 -4.25 -28.09
C LEU A 172 -22.46 -4.66 -29.10
N ARG A 173 -23.62 -5.08 -28.59
CA ARG A 173 -24.81 -5.41 -29.38
C ARG A 173 -26.04 -4.80 -28.72
N TYR A 174 -26.95 -4.25 -29.52
CA TYR A 174 -28.22 -3.72 -29.05
C TYR A 174 -29.38 -4.55 -29.58
N PHE A 175 -30.49 -4.52 -28.86
CA PHE A 175 -31.70 -5.29 -29.16
C PHE A 175 -32.95 -4.47 -28.87
N GLU A 176 -34.02 -4.75 -29.61
CA GLU A 176 -35.33 -4.11 -29.41
C GLU A 176 -36.08 -4.79 -28.25
N LEU A 177 -36.65 -3.98 -27.37
CA LEU A 177 -37.49 -4.38 -26.24
C LEU A 177 -38.94 -3.97 -26.51
N GLN A 178 -39.86 -4.92 -26.34
CA GLN A 178 -41.29 -4.66 -26.47
C GLN A 178 -41.87 -4.20 -25.12
N LEU A 179 -42.67 -3.13 -25.15
CA LEU A 179 -43.21 -2.50 -23.93
C LEU A 179 -44.31 -3.35 -23.27
N ASP A 180 -44.96 -4.23 -24.03
CA ASP A 180 -46.01 -5.13 -23.53
C ASP A 180 -45.46 -6.44 -22.95
N ASP A 181 -44.22 -6.80 -23.30
CA ASP A 181 -43.59 -8.03 -22.83
C ASP A 181 -43.07 -7.86 -21.39
N ARG A 182 -43.93 -8.18 -20.42
CA ARG A 182 -43.60 -8.17 -18.98
C ARG A 182 -42.66 -9.29 -18.55
N SER A 183 -42.38 -10.28 -19.41
CA SER A 183 -41.43 -11.34 -19.07
C SER A 183 -39.98 -10.84 -19.06
N LYS A 184 -39.70 -9.73 -19.78
CA LYS A 184 -38.38 -9.11 -19.86
C LYS A 184 -38.33 -7.88 -18.95
N VAL A 185 -37.33 -7.84 -18.07
CA VAL A 185 -37.05 -6.67 -17.21
C VAL A 185 -36.42 -5.56 -18.05
N LEU A 186 -36.85 -4.30 -17.88
CA LEU A 186 -36.29 -3.15 -18.59
C LEU A 186 -34.80 -2.94 -18.26
N PHE A 187 -34.46 -3.10 -16.98
CA PHE A 187 -33.10 -2.95 -16.46
C PHE A 187 -32.65 -4.27 -15.81
N PRO A 188 -32.00 -5.18 -16.57
CA PRO A 188 -31.48 -6.41 -16.00
C PRO A 188 -30.36 -6.10 -14.99
N ALA A 189 -30.19 -6.97 -13.99
CA ALA A 189 -29.08 -6.87 -13.06
C ALA A 189 -27.72 -6.99 -13.78
N GLN A 190 -26.67 -6.43 -13.19
CA GLN A 190 -25.32 -6.48 -13.76
C GLN A 190 -24.94 -7.95 -14.08
N PRO A 191 -24.57 -8.27 -15.33
CA PRO A 191 -24.26 -9.64 -15.72
C PRO A 191 -23.01 -10.11 -14.97
N ARG A 192 -23.08 -11.32 -14.42
CA ARG A 192 -21.94 -11.99 -13.80
C ARG A 192 -21.05 -12.70 -14.81
N ASP A 193 -21.58 -13.00 -15.99
CA ASP A 193 -20.86 -13.64 -17.09
C ASP A 193 -20.54 -12.57 -18.15
N LEU A 194 -19.25 -12.36 -18.41
CA LEU A 194 -18.73 -11.40 -19.37
C LEU A 194 -18.56 -12.01 -20.77
N SER A 195 -19.05 -13.23 -21.00
CA SER A 195 -19.23 -13.87 -22.30
C SER A 195 -17.98 -13.90 -23.19
N GLY A 196 -16.79 -13.99 -22.59
CA GLY A 196 -15.50 -13.97 -23.28
C GLY A 196 -14.88 -12.58 -23.49
N TYR A 197 -15.37 -11.54 -22.82
CA TYR A 197 -14.81 -10.18 -22.89
C TYR A 197 -13.30 -10.19 -22.66
N VAL A 198 -12.57 -9.47 -23.52
CA VAL A 198 -11.11 -9.45 -23.51
C VAL A 198 -10.63 -8.29 -22.67
N VAL A 199 -9.92 -8.60 -21.58
CA VAL A 199 -9.21 -7.62 -20.77
C VAL A 199 -7.74 -7.70 -21.12
N SER A 200 -7.19 -6.63 -21.68
CA SER A 200 -5.78 -6.55 -22.05
C SER A 200 -4.99 -5.70 -21.07
N THR A 201 -3.87 -6.22 -20.58
CA THR A 201 -2.97 -5.52 -19.65
C THR A 201 -1.54 -5.99 -19.85
N PRO A 202 -0.53 -5.11 -19.70
CA PRO A 202 0.86 -5.52 -19.69
C PRO A 202 1.15 -6.37 -18.44
N ALA A 203 2.14 -7.25 -18.56
CA ALA A 203 2.73 -7.98 -17.45
C ALA A 203 4.22 -7.65 -17.36
N GLU A 204 4.65 -7.10 -16.22
CA GLU A 204 6.04 -6.74 -15.94
C GLU A 204 6.53 -7.33 -14.59
N ASN A 205 7.79 -7.11 -14.23
CA ASN A 205 8.34 -7.62 -12.97
C ASN A 205 8.08 -6.63 -11.82
N ASP A 206 7.28 -7.06 -10.84
CA ASP A 206 6.91 -6.35 -9.61
C ASP A 206 6.75 -7.36 -8.46
N LEU A 207 7.86 -7.85 -7.92
CA LEU A 207 7.82 -8.87 -6.88
C LEU A 207 7.24 -8.30 -5.56
N PRO A 208 6.41 -9.08 -4.83
CA PRO A 208 5.86 -10.40 -5.16
C PRO A 208 4.49 -10.37 -5.85
N ARG A 209 4.05 -9.20 -6.32
CA ARG A 209 2.69 -8.97 -6.80
C ARG A 209 2.45 -9.59 -8.16
N VAL A 210 3.36 -9.36 -9.10
CA VAL A 210 3.33 -9.89 -10.47
C VAL A 210 4.77 -10.09 -10.94
N PHE A 211 5.12 -11.26 -11.45
CA PHE A 211 6.43 -11.51 -12.06
C PHE A 211 6.35 -12.64 -13.08
N LEU A 212 7.23 -12.61 -14.07
CA LEU A 212 7.28 -13.61 -15.12
C LEU A 212 8.33 -14.67 -14.79
N VAL A 213 7.91 -15.92 -14.82
CA VAL A 213 8.75 -17.10 -14.60
C VAL A 213 8.83 -17.87 -15.91
N ARG A 214 10.03 -18.34 -16.26
CA ARG A 214 10.19 -19.33 -17.34
C ARG A 214 10.10 -20.72 -16.74
N ASP A 215 9.15 -21.52 -17.21
CA ASP A 215 9.08 -22.93 -16.83
C ASP A 215 10.30 -23.66 -17.40
N GLN A 216 11.12 -24.23 -16.51
CA GLN A 216 12.33 -24.97 -16.90
C GLN A 216 12.00 -26.22 -17.73
N ARG A 217 10.81 -26.82 -17.54
CA ARG A 217 10.44 -28.07 -18.21
C ARG A 217 9.84 -27.84 -19.59
N THR A 218 8.94 -26.86 -19.72
CA THR A 218 8.23 -26.58 -20.99
C THR A 218 8.81 -25.42 -21.77
N GLY A 219 9.67 -24.61 -21.15
CA GLY A 219 10.19 -23.37 -21.72
C GLY A 219 9.15 -22.24 -21.78
N ALA A 220 7.91 -22.47 -21.36
CA ALA A 220 6.82 -21.50 -21.44
C ALA A 220 6.97 -20.38 -20.40
N HIS A 221 6.54 -19.17 -20.76
CA HIS A 221 6.45 -18.05 -19.82
C HIS A 221 5.16 -18.15 -19.00
N LEU A 222 5.31 -18.27 -17.69
CA LEU A 222 4.25 -18.31 -16.71
C LEU A 222 4.25 -17.02 -15.90
N ILE A 223 3.08 -16.44 -15.66
CA ILE A 223 2.94 -15.31 -14.76
C ILE A 223 2.62 -15.83 -13.36
N ARG A 224 3.27 -15.24 -12.36
CA ARG A 224 3.14 -15.55 -10.94
C ARG A 224 2.99 -14.28 -10.13
N GLY A 225 2.69 -14.45 -8.84
CA GLY A 225 2.44 -13.36 -7.91
C GLY A 225 0.97 -13.25 -7.52
N PHE A 226 0.74 -12.86 -6.26
CA PHE A 226 -0.60 -12.87 -5.68
C PHE A 226 -1.56 -11.89 -6.40
N GLY A 227 -1.05 -10.77 -6.89
CA GLY A 227 -1.83 -9.78 -7.65
C GLY A 227 -2.31 -10.39 -8.96
N TYR A 228 -1.40 -11.01 -9.72
CA TYR A 228 -1.79 -11.73 -10.92
C TYR A 228 -2.82 -12.83 -10.65
N ARG A 229 -2.60 -13.67 -9.61
CA ARG A 229 -3.52 -14.78 -9.28
C ARG A 229 -4.93 -14.31 -8.96
N ILE A 230 -5.07 -13.26 -8.15
CA ILE A 230 -6.37 -12.65 -7.83
C ILE A 230 -7.05 -12.18 -9.13
N PHE A 231 -6.32 -11.47 -9.97
CA PHE A 231 -6.88 -10.89 -11.19
C PHE A 231 -7.26 -11.96 -12.22
N ALA A 232 -6.41 -12.97 -12.43
CA ALA A 232 -6.67 -14.07 -13.35
C ALA A 232 -7.86 -14.92 -12.90
N GLU A 233 -7.97 -15.25 -11.60
CA GLU A 233 -9.11 -16.00 -11.07
C GLU A 233 -10.42 -15.20 -11.12
N PHE A 234 -10.34 -13.88 -10.92
CA PHE A 234 -11.49 -12.98 -11.12
C PHE A 234 -12.01 -13.08 -12.56
N LEU A 235 -11.13 -12.91 -13.56
CA LEU A 235 -11.52 -12.98 -14.96
C LEU A 235 -12.07 -14.36 -15.32
N ARG A 236 -11.42 -15.44 -14.87
CA ARG A 236 -11.89 -16.82 -15.07
C ARG A 236 -13.28 -17.05 -14.47
N ARG A 237 -13.55 -16.56 -13.26
CA ARG A 237 -14.84 -16.71 -12.56
C ARG A 237 -16.00 -16.01 -13.26
N HIS A 238 -15.68 -14.94 -13.99
CA HIS A 238 -16.60 -14.10 -14.74
C HIS A 238 -16.55 -14.36 -16.26
N ASN A 239 -15.93 -15.47 -16.70
CA ASN A 239 -15.82 -15.85 -18.12
C ASN A 239 -15.25 -14.73 -19.01
N ALA A 240 -14.24 -14.02 -18.51
CA ALA A 240 -13.47 -13.04 -19.28
C ALA A 240 -12.08 -13.61 -19.63
N ARG A 241 -11.53 -13.16 -20.76
CA ARG A 241 -10.23 -13.59 -21.27
C ARG A 241 -9.17 -12.54 -20.96
N LEU A 242 -8.11 -12.95 -20.29
CA LEU A 242 -6.91 -12.12 -20.08
C LEU A 242 -6.00 -12.19 -21.32
N VAL A 243 -5.59 -11.02 -21.85
CA VAL A 243 -4.62 -10.92 -22.94
C VAL A 243 -3.44 -10.05 -22.50
N ILE A 244 -2.23 -10.59 -22.59
CA ILE A 244 -1.01 -9.88 -22.22
C ILE A 244 -0.60 -8.98 -23.38
N SER A 245 -0.66 -7.67 -23.21
CA SER A 245 -0.42 -6.70 -24.29
C SER A 245 1.04 -6.67 -24.77
N ASN A 246 1.98 -6.98 -23.88
CA ASN A 246 3.41 -7.04 -24.13
C ASN A 246 3.93 -8.50 -24.23
N ALA A 247 3.07 -9.44 -24.63
CA ALA A 247 3.46 -10.83 -24.85
C ALA A 247 4.61 -10.92 -25.86
N GLY A 248 5.77 -11.43 -25.43
CA GLY A 248 6.96 -11.58 -26.27
C GLY A 248 8.14 -10.69 -25.89
N ARG A 249 7.97 -9.73 -24.96
CA ARG A 249 9.11 -9.00 -24.39
C ARG A 249 9.79 -9.85 -23.31
N GLU A 250 11.06 -10.20 -23.52
CA GLU A 250 11.85 -10.84 -22.47
C GLU A 250 12.23 -9.79 -21.41
N LEU A 251 11.86 -10.07 -20.16
CA LEU A 251 12.12 -9.21 -19.02
C LEU A 251 13.16 -9.89 -18.12
N ALA A 252 14.33 -9.28 -18.02
CA ALA A 252 15.39 -9.76 -17.12
C ALA A 252 14.95 -9.63 -15.65
N ALA A 253 15.52 -10.44 -14.76
CA ALA A 253 15.14 -10.45 -13.34
C ALA A 253 15.34 -9.09 -12.63
N GLY A 254 16.28 -8.27 -13.11
CA GLY A 254 16.56 -6.94 -12.58
C GLY A 254 15.74 -5.78 -13.18
N THR A 255 14.70 -6.06 -13.97
CA THR A 255 13.77 -5.03 -14.43
C THR A 255 12.65 -4.81 -13.42
N SER A 256 12.09 -3.60 -13.36
CA SER A 256 10.93 -3.28 -12.51
C SER A 256 9.83 -2.66 -13.38
N VAL A 257 8.58 -2.87 -12.98
CA VAL A 257 7.43 -2.26 -13.63
C VAL A 257 7.51 -0.73 -13.65
N ASP A 258 7.19 -0.13 -14.79
CA ASP A 258 6.98 1.32 -14.91
C ASP A 258 5.51 1.68 -14.70
N MET A 259 5.14 1.92 -13.45
CA MET A 259 3.77 2.32 -13.10
C MET A 259 3.40 3.71 -13.61
N THR A 260 4.38 4.59 -13.87
CA THR A 260 4.12 5.92 -14.43
C THR A 260 3.57 5.78 -15.85
N TYR A 261 4.21 4.93 -16.66
CA TYR A 261 3.73 4.61 -18.00
C TYR A 261 2.36 3.92 -17.99
N ILE A 262 2.14 2.95 -17.09
CA ILE A 262 0.84 2.28 -16.95
C ILE A 262 -0.28 3.26 -16.57
N HIS A 263 -0.02 4.20 -15.65
CA HIS A 263 -1.01 5.21 -15.27
C HIS A 263 -1.34 6.16 -16.42
N GLN A 264 -0.36 6.52 -17.26
CA GLN A 264 -0.60 7.32 -18.47
C GLN A 264 -1.50 6.56 -19.45
N LEU A 265 -1.25 5.26 -19.68
CA LEU A 265 -2.12 4.44 -20.54
C LEU A 265 -3.57 4.38 -20.02
N ILE A 266 -3.77 4.37 -18.70
CA ILE A 266 -5.10 4.43 -18.08
C ILE A 266 -5.75 5.80 -18.33
N GLY A 267 -5.00 6.88 -18.10
CA GLY A 267 -5.47 8.26 -18.34
C GLY A 267 -5.85 8.51 -19.80
N ASP A 268 -5.12 7.93 -20.74
CA ASP A 268 -5.37 8.01 -22.18
C ASP A 268 -6.51 7.07 -22.66
N ASN A 269 -7.18 6.36 -21.73
CA ASN A 269 -8.18 5.33 -22.02
C ASN A 269 -7.67 4.19 -22.95
N ARG A 270 -6.36 3.98 -23.03
CA ARG A 270 -5.72 2.87 -23.78
C ARG A 270 -5.63 1.58 -22.96
N LEU A 271 -5.76 1.69 -21.64
CA LEU A 271 -5.76 0.59 -20.69
C LEU A 271 -6.93 0.75 -19.72
N GLU A 272 -7.81 -0.26 -19.64
CA GLU A 272 -8.95 -0.20 -18.72
C GLU A 272 -8.54 -0.48 -17.26
N ILE A 273 -7.70 -1.47 -17.04
CA ILE A 273 -7.26 -1.91 -15.72
C ILE A 273 -5.90 -2.59 -15.86
N THR A 274 -5.00 -2.36 -14.91
CA THR A 274 -3.74 -3.10 -14.84
C THR A 274 -3.86 -4.30 -13.90
N MET A 275 -3.16 -5.39 -14.22
CA MET A 275 -2.99 -6.51 -13.29
C MET A 275 -1.98 -6.22 -12.16
N HIS A 276 -1.29 -5.07 -12.20
CA HIS A 276 -0.28 -4.68 -11.21
C HIS A 276 -0.92 -3.85 -10.08
N PRO A 277 -1.08 -4.40 -8.87
CA PRO A 277 -1.53 -3.60 -7.73
C PRO A 277 -0.47 -2.57 -7.34
N TYR A 278 -0.90 -1.34 -7.06
CA TYR A 278 0.01 -0.24 -6.71
C TYR A 278 -0.57 0.68 -5.63
N VAL A 279 0.29 1.52 -5.04
CA VAL A 279 0.01 2.33 -3.84
C VAL A 279 -0.83 3.58 -4.11
N GLY A 280 -1.12 3.89 -5.37
CA GLY A 280 -1.82 5.11 -5.77
C GLY A 280 -1.92 5.26 -7.28
N ILE A 281 -2.84 6.10 -7.73
CA ILE A 281 -2.91 6.65 -9.09
C ILE A 281 -3.37 8.10 -8.96
N ASP A 282 -2.87 8.99 -9.82
CA ASP A 282 -3.39 10.36 -9.87
C ASP A 282 -4.90 10.31 -10.15
N ARG A 283 -5.68 11.05 -9.36
CA ARG A 283 -7.13 11.16 -9.54
C ARG A 283 -7.48 11.64 -10.95
N GLN A 284 -6.61 12.42 -11.59
CA GLN A 284 -6.73 12.89 -12.98
C GLN A 284 -6.70 11.75 -14.00
N LEU A 285 -5.87 10.73 -13.76
CA LEU A 285 -5.63 9.62 -14.67
C LEU A 285 -6.60 8.45 -14.43
N GLY A 286 -6.93 8.13 -13.18
CA GLY A 286 -7.77 6.98 -12.87
C GLY A 286 -8.19 6.87 -11.42
N ILE A 287 -8.56 5.65 -11.02
CA ILE A 287 -8.96 5.29 -9.66
C ILE A 287 -8.30 3.97 -9.25
N LEU A 288 -8.24 3.70 -7.95
CA LEU A 288 -7.87 2.39 -7.42
C LEU A 288 -9.10 1.50 -7.27
N SER A 289 -8.89 0.18 -7.42
CA SER A 289 -9.86 -0.85 -7.02
C SER A 289 -10.15 -0.81 -5.53
N TYR A 290 -11.10 -1.64 -5.09
CA TYR A 290 -11.14 -2.03 -3.68
C TYR A 290 -9.75 -2.53 -3.24
N PRO A 291 -9.27 -2.13 -2.04
CA PRO A 291 -7.93 -2.47 -1.60
C PRO A 291 -7.72 -3.98 -1.51
N LEU A 292 -6.60 -4.45 -2.05
CA LEU A 292 -6.08 -5.79 -1.83
C LEU A 292 -5.48 -5.89 -0.43
N THR A 293 -4.78 -4.84 -0.01
CA THR A 293 -4.25 -4.72 1.34
C THR A 293 -4.00 -3.25 1.66
N ILE A 294 -3.98 -2.93 2.96
CA ILE A 294 -3.50 -1.66 3.49
C ILE A 294 -2.25 -2.03 4.29
N ALA A 295 -1.09 -1.70 3.74
CA ALA A 295 0.19 -2.19 4.25
C ALA A 295 0.99 -1.03 4.81
N GLN A 296 1.52 -1.19 6.03
CA GLN A 296 2.51 -0.24 6.54
C GLN A 296 3.72 -0.23 5.61
N ASN A 297 4.23 0.95 5.30
CA ASN A 297 5.42 1.16 4.49
C ASN A 297 6.53 1.70 5.40
N CYS A 298 7.53 0.89 5.72
CA CYS A 298 8.65 1.30 6.57
C CYS A 298 9.97 1.02 5.87
N LEU A 299 11.05 1.62 6.35
CA LEU A 299 12.34 1.41 5.75
C LEU A 299 12.90 0.04 6.19
N ILE A 300 13.38 -0.75 5.23
CA ILE A 300 14.26 -1.86 5.53
C ILE A 300 15.68 -1.35 5.73
N MET A 301 16.27 -1.69 6.86
CA MET A 301 17.59 -1.25 7.30
C MET A 301 18.57 -2.41 7.25
N PRO A 302 19.83 -2.18 6.84
CA PRO A 302 20.87 -3.17 7.04
C PRO A 302 21.06 -3.44 8.54
N VAL A 303 21.14 -4.71 8.91
CA VAL A 303 21.45 -5.11 10.29
C VAL A 303 22.88 -4.74 10.59
N ARG A 304 23.09 -4.07 11.73
CA ARG A 304 24.42 -3.60 12.12
C ARG A 304 25.45 -4.71 12.26
N ASN A 305 26.72 -4.30 12.24
CA ASN A 305 27.84 -5.19 12.52
C ASN A 305 27.78 -5.73 13.95
N GLU A 306 28.37 -6.90 14.13
CA GLU A 306 28.55 -7.51 15.44
C GLU A 306 29.41 -6.61 16.31
N ILE A 307 29.05 -6.53 17.59
CA ILE A 307 29.91 -5.87 18.57
C ILE A 307 31.19 -6.70 18.67
N PRO A 308 32.39 -6.08 18.64
CA PRO A 308 33.64 -6.83 18.79
C PRO A 308 33.64 -7.64 20.09
N ARG A 309 33.99 -8.93 20.00
CA ARG A 309 33.90 -9.88 21.13
C ARG A 309 34.70 -9.48 22.36
N TYR A 310 35.81 -8.75 22.20
CA TYR A 310 36.58 -8.26 23.34
C TYR A 310 35.76 -7.31 24.23
N MET A 311 34.76 -6.60 23.70
CA MET A 311 33.88 -5.71 24.49
C MET A 311 32.85 -6.49 25.31
N TYR A 312 32.66 -7.79 25.07
CA TYR A 312 31.64 -8.56 25.78
C TYR A 312 31.91 -8.64 27.27
N LEU A 313 33.17 -8.53 27.71
CA LEU A 313 33.54 -8.50 29.13
C LEU A 313 32.98 -7.28 29.88
N LEU A 314 32.73 -6.16 29.18
CA LEU A 314 32.21 -4.93 29.80
C LEU A 314 30.68 -4.84 29.76
N ARG A 315 30.03 -5.69 28.96
CA ARG A 315 28.59 -5.62 28.66
C ARG A 315 27.64 -6.15 29.74
N PRO A 316 27.98 -7.14 30.59
CA PRO A 316 27.06 -7.73 31.57
C PRO A 316 26.39 -6.72 32.51
N PHE A 317 27.07 -5.60 32.77
CA PHE A 317 26.57 -4.52 33.60
C PHE A 317 26.54 -3.20 32.83
N HIS A 318 25.51 -2.40 33.09
CA HIS A 318 25.46 -1.03 32.60
C HIS A 318 26.54 -0.18 33.30
N TRP A 319 26.96 0.93 32.67
CA TRP A 319 27.98 1.82 33.23
C TRP A 319 27.64 2.30 34.66
N SER A 320 26.36 2.60 34.92
CA SER A 320 25.89 2.97 36.26
C SER A 320 26.08 1.86 37.29
N SER A 321 25.89 0.59 36.91
CA SER A 321 26.12 -0.55 37.80
C SER A 321 27.61 -0.72 38.12
N TRP A 322 28.51 -0.50 37.15
CA TRP A 322 29.95 -0.49 37.41
C TRP A 322 30.36 0.61 38.41
N LEU A 323 29.79 1.82 38.26
CA LEU A 323 30.00 2.91 39.22
C LEU A 323 29.45 2.57 40.61
N LEU A 324 28.29 1.93 40.69
CA LEU A 324 27.72 1.48 41.97
C LEU A 324 28.58 0.40 42.63
N LEU A 325 29.16 -0.53 41.86
CA LEU A 325 30.10 -1.52 42.40
C LEU A 325 31.37 -0.85 42.94
N LEU A 326 31.91 0.13 42.22
CA LEU A 326 33.06 0.92 42.70
C LEU A 326 32.73 1.66 44.00
N ALA A 327 31.57 2.31 44.07
CA ALA A 327 31.09 2.98 45.27
C ALA A 327 30.84 1.99 46.42
N ALA A 328 30.33 0.79 46.12
CA ALA A 328 30.12 -0.27 47.09
C ALA A 328 31.45 -0.77 47.68
N VAL A 329 32.50 -0.94 46.87
CA VAL A 329 33.85 -1.28 47.38
C VAL A 329 34.34 -0.22 48.38
N ALA A 330 34.21 1.06 48.06
CA ALA A 330 34.61 2.14 48.96
C ALA A 330 33.77 2.15 50.26
N TYR A 331 32.46 1.97 50.15
CA TYR A 331 31.55 1.90 51.30
C TYR A 331 31.85 0.69 52.21
N ILE A 332 32.00 -0.49 51.63
CA ILE A 332 32.30 -1.73 52.36
C ILE A 332 33.68 -1.61 53.02
N SER A 333 34.68 -1.05 52.33
CA SER A 333 36.00 -0.81 52.91
C SER A 333 35.93 0.11 54.13
N LEU A 334 35.14 1.19 54.08
CA LEU A 334 34.95 2.10 55.21
C LEU A 334 34.20 1.43 56.37
N ALA A 335 33.15 0.68 56.05
CA ALA A 335 32.38 -0.06 57.04
C ALA A 335 33.25 -1.10 57.76
N LEU A 336 34.04 -1.89 57.02
CA LEU A 336 34.96 -2.89 57.58
C LEU A 336 36.08 -2.24 58.40
N HIS A 337 36.60 -1.09 57.98
CA HIS A 337 37.58 -0.33 58.76
C HIS A 337 37.03 0.11 60.13
N TRP A 338 35.76 0.54 60.19
CA TRP A 338 35.11 0.95 61.44
C TRP A 338 34.62 -0.21 62.31
N LEU A 339 34.23 -1.33 61.69
CA LEU A 339 33.70 -2.53 62.38
C LEU A 339 34.80 -3.54 62.77
N GLY A 340 36.04 -3.34 62.32
CA GLY A 340 37.15 -4.26 62.51
C GLY A 340 37.52 -4.45 63.99
N PRO A 341 37.75 -5.70 64.46
CA PRO A 341 38.13 -5.98 65.84
C PRO A 341 39.63 -5.71 66.07
N GLY A 342 40.05 -4.43 66.04
CA GLY A 342 41.41 -4.02 66.39
C GLY A 342 41.71 -2.54 66.06
N LEU A 343 42.43 -1.84 66.95
CA LEU A 343 42.83 -0.42 66.83
C LEU A 343 43.84 -0.12 65.68
N SER A 344 44.09 -1.04 64.76
CA SER A 344 45.12 -0.91 63.71
C SER A 344 44.77 -1.63 62.39
N ALA A 345 43.50 -1.67 62.00
CA ALA A 345 43.14 -2.10 60.65
C ALA A 345 43.65 -1.08 59.63
N SER A 346 44.74 -1.40 58.91
CA SER A 346 45.23 -0.51 57.85
C SER A 346 44.16 -0.34 56.77
N PRO A 347 43.97 0.88 56.22
CA PRO A 347 42.92 1.13 55.22
C PRO A 347 43.11 0.26 53.97
N GLY A 348 44.36 -0.12 53.64
CA GLY A 348 44.66 -1.04 52.54
C GLY A 348 44.18 -2.47 52.79
N LEU A 349 44.27 -2.99 54.02
CA LEU A 349 43.75 -4.31 54.37
C LEU A 349 42.22 -4.34 54.32
N SER A 350 41.56 -3.29 54.80
CA SER A 350 40.09 -3.17 54.71
C SER A 350 39.61 -3.08 53.25
N LEU A 351 40.35 -2.39 52.38
CA LEU A 351 40.06 -2.33 50.95
C LEU A 351 40.22 -3.70 50.28
N LEU A 352 41.30 -4.42 50.60
CA LEU A 352 41.54 -5.77 50.09
C LEU A 352 40.44 -6.74 50.55
N GLU A 353 40.03 -6.67 51.81
CA GLU A 353 38.93 -7.48 52.34
C GLU A 353 37.61 -7.16 51.65
N ALA A 354 37.29 -5.88 51.41
CA ALA A 354 36.10 -5.47 50.66
C ALA A 354 36.10 -6.03 49.23
N LEU A 355 37.23 -5.99 48.53
CA LEU A 355 37.39 -6.56 47.19
C LEU A 355 37.22 -8.08 47.19
N CYS A 356 37.86 -8.79 48.13
CA CYS A 356 37.72 -10.24 48.24
C CYS A 356 36.27 -10.64 48.49
N GLN A 357 35.57 -9.99 49.42
CA GLN A 357 34.18 -10.30 49.72
C GLN A 357 33.26 -10.05 48.51
N LEU A 358 33.45 -8.93 47.78
CA LEU A 358 32.66 -8.62 46.59
C LEU A 358 32.92 -9.60 45.43
N LEU A 359 34.17 -10.06 45.30
CA LEU A 359 34.57 -11.07 44.31
C LEU A 359 34.30 -12.51 44.77
N PHE A 360 33.62 -12.70 45.91
CA PHE A 360 33.34 -14.01 46.50
C PHE A 360 34.62 -14.86 46.72
N LEU A 361 35.71 -14.20 47.10
CA LEU A 361 36.98 -14.80 47.51
C LEU A 361 37.06 -14.89 49.04
N SER A 362 37.90 -15.78 49.54
CA SER A 362 38.14 -15.92 50.97
C SER A 362 38.75 -14.65 51.57
N SER A 363 38.33 -14.28 52.79
CA SER A 363 38.91 -13.13 53.49
C SER A 363 40.41 -13.34 53.74
N PRO A 364 41.26 -12.32 53.50
CA PRO A 364 42.69 -12.41 53.77
C PRO A 364 43.01 -12.43 55.28
N THR A 365 42.06 -12.04 56.14
CA THR A 365 42.25 -11.94 57.59
C THR A 365 41.56 -13.09 58.31
N ARG A 366 42.25 -13.68 59.30
CA ARG A 366 41.68 -14.72 60.17
C ARG A 366 41.28 -14.09 61.49
N ILE A 367 39.98 -14.09 61.78
CA ILE A 367 39.43 -13.51 63.01
C ILE A 367 39.12 -14.63 64.00
N TYR A 368 39.74 -14.56 65.18
CA TYR A 368 39.51 -15.48 66.29
C TYR A 368 38.46 -14.88 67.22
N GLY A 369 37.31 -15.55 67.37
CA GLY A 369 36.19 -15.09 68.22
C GLY A 369 35.39 -13.91 67.64
N PRO A 370 34.75 -14.06 66.46
CA PRO A 370 34.00 -12.97 65.84
C PRO A 370 32.77 -12.58 66.68
N SER A 371 32.50 -11.28 66.76
CA SER A 371 31.22 -10.80 67.31
C SER A 371 30.06 -11.22 66.38
N VAL A 372 28.87 -11.46 66.95
CA VAL A 372 27.68 -11.83 66.17
C VAL A 372 27.36 -10.77 65.09
N ARG A 373 27.59 -9.49 65.38
CA ARG A 373 27.41 -8.38 64.42
C ARG A 373 28.38 -8.50 63.24
N TYR A 374 29.66 -8.76 63.51
CA TYR A 374 30.67 -8.94 62.47
C TYR A 374 30.33 -10.17 61.60
N PHE A 375 29.92 -11.28 62.23
CA PHE A 375 29.49 -12.47 61.52
C PHE A 375 28.31 -12.21 60.58
N LEU A 376 27.28 -11.48 61.04
CA LEU A 376 26.13 -11.13 60.20
C LEU A 376 26.51 -10.21 59.02
N VAL A 377 27.40 -9.24 59.24
CA VAL A 377 27.92 -8.37 58.16
C VAL A 377 28.72 -9.20 57.15
N ALA A 378 29.62 -10.06 57.62
CA ALA A 378 30.40 -10.94 56.75
C ALA A 378 29.50 -11.92 55.95
N LEU A 379 28.45 -12.46 56.57
CA LEU A 379 27.47 -13.30 55.90
C LEU A 379 26.71 -12.51 54.82
N GLN A 380 26.26 -11.29 55.13
CA GLN A 380 25.58 -10.43 54.17
C GLN A 380 26.48 -10.07 52.99
N LEU A 381 27.75 -9.73 53.25
CA LEU A 381 28.74 -9.43 52.21
C LEU A 381 29.07 -10.66 51.35
N SER A 382 29.15 -11.84 51.96
CA SER A 382 29.36 -13.10 51.24
C SER A 382 28.17 -13.44 50.33
N VAL A 383 26.93 -13.28 50.81
CA VAL A 383 25.72 -13.43 50.00
C VAL A 383 25.69 -12.41 48.86
N LEU A 384 26.07 -11.15 49.13
CA LEU A 384 26.17 -10.11 48.11
C LEU A 384 27.21 -10.47 47.03
N GLY A 385 28.42 -10.86 47.44
CA GLY A 385 29.49 -11.28 46.53
C GLY A 385 29.09 -12.49 45.69
N PHE A 386 28.45 -13.49 46.30
CA PHE A 386 27.89 -14.64 45.60
C PHE A 386 26.88 -14.21 44.52
N ILE A 387 25.93 -13.33 44.86
CA ILE A 387 24.93 -12.85 43.90
C ILE A 387 25.58 -12.07 42.76
N VAL A 388 26.47 -11.13 43.06
CA VAL A 388 27.12 -10.26 42.05
C VAL A 388 27.97 -11.08 41.08
N THR A 389 28.80 -11.99 41.59
CA THR A 389 29.69 -12.83 40.77
C THR A 389 28.92 -13.81 39.90
N ASN A 390 27.89 -14.46 40.45
CA ASN A 390 27.03 -15.37 39.67
C ASN A 390 26.20 -14.60 38.64
N TRP A 391 25.67 -13.43 38.98
CA TRP A 391 24.93 -12.60 38.03
C TRP A 391 25.80 -12.18 36.85
N TYR A 392 27.01 -11.68 37.13
CA TYR A 392 27.98 -11.33 36.09
C TYR A 392 28.32 -12.54 35.21
N SER A 393 28.63 -13.69 35.84
CA SER A 393 29.00 -14.92 35.11
C SER A 393 27.87 -15.43 34.22
N ASN A 394 26.62 -15.39 34.69
CA ASN A 394 25.45 -15.78 33.91
C ASN A 394 25.21 -14.85 32.71
N GLN A 395 25.29 -13.54 32.93
CA GLN A 395 25.13 -12.55 31.85
C GLN A 395 26.26 -12.63 30.83
N LEU A 396 27.50 -12.85 31.27
CA LEU A 396 28.64 -13.04 30.38
C LEU A 396 28.51 -14.34 29.58
N SER A 397 28.12 -15.44 30.22
CA SER A 397 27.88 -16.72 29.55
C SER A 397 26.79 -16.58 28.47
N SER A 398 25.67 -15.95 28.80
CA SER A 398 24.60 -15.62 27.85
C SER A 398 25.08 -14.74 26.68
N SER A 399 25.92 -13.74 26.99
CA SER A 399 26.50 -12.85 25.96
C SER A 399 27.49 -13.58 25.05
N LEU A 400 28.20 -14.60 25.54
CA LEU A 400 29.16 -15.39 24.77
C LEU A 400 28.48 -16.48 23.92
N THR A 401 27.30 -16.95 24.30
CA THR A 401 26.53 -17.93 23.52
C THR A 401 25.79 -17.30 22.36
N ALA A 402 25.43 -16.02 22.45
CA ALA A 402 24.73 -15.28 21.39
C ALA A 402 25.64 -14.28 20.64
N THR A 403 25.32 -14.03 19.37
CA THR A 403 25.92 -12.91 18.62
C THR A 403 25.28 -11.60 19.05
N LEU A 404 26.03 -10.73 19.71
CA LEU A 404 25.56 -9.40 20.09
C LEU A 404 25.74 -8.43 18.92
N VAL A 405 24.63 -7.82 18.52
CA VAL A 405 24.61 -6.81 17.47
C VAL A 405 24.47 -5.43 18.12
N GLY A 406 25.03 -4.40 17.49
CA GLY A 406 24.90 -3.01 17.94
C GLY A 406 23.45 -2.50 17.96
N GLU A 407 23.25 -1.32 18.54
CA GLU A 407 21.95 -0.62 18.58
C GLU A 407 21.43 -0.38 17.16
N GLN A 408 20.19 -0.81 16.90
CA GLN A 408 19.57 -0.69 15.59
C GLN A 408 18.97 0.70 15.37
N VAL A 409 18.81 1.07 14.10
CA VAL A 409 18.14 2.32 13.71
C VAL A 409 16.63 2.06 13.64
N ASP A 410 15.86 2.71 14.51
CA ASP A 410 14.40 2.61 14.59
C ASP A 410 13.69 3.97 14.50
N THR A 411 14.41 5.09 14.60
CA THR A 411 13.83 6.44 14.50
C THR A 411 14.47 7.28 13.39
N PHE A 412 13.77 8.33 12.93
CA PHE A 412 14.31 9.25 11.92
C PHE A 412 15.54 10.00 12.44
N GLU A 413 15.58 10.34 13.72
CA GLU A 413 16.72 11.01 14.35
C GLU A 413 17.96 10.10 14.34
N GLN A 414 17.79 8.82 14.66
CA GLN A 414 18.87 7.83 14.57
C GLN A 414 19.33 7.64 13.12
N LEU A 415 18.39 7.65 12.15
CA LEU A 415 18.73 7.57 10.73
C LEU A 415 19.59 8.76 10.30
N ILE A 416 19.26 9.97 10.75
CA ILE A 416 20.00 11.20 10.46
C ILE A 416 21.37 11.21 11.16
N ALA A 417 21.41 10.86 12.44
CA ALA A 417 22.64 10.81 13.23
C ALA A 417 23.67 9.84 12.63
N GLN A 418 23.20 8.78 11.97
CA GLN A 418 24.03 7.75 11.36
C GLN A 418 24.27 7.95 9.86
N GLN A 419 23.73 9.02 9.26
CA GLN A 419 23.86 9.35 7.84
C GLN A 419 23.48 8.19 6.91
N GLN A 420 22.46 7.41 7.29
CA GLN A 420 22.00 6.27 6.49
C GLN A 420 21.25 6.77 5.26
N ARG A 421 21.74 6.40 4.06
CA ARG A 421 21.15 6.83 2.78
C ARG A 421 19.91 6.01 2.45
N ILE A 422 18.89 6.66 1.89
CA ILE A 422 17.63 6.01 1.48
C ILE A 422 17.58 5.96 -0.05
N LEU A 423 17.55 4.75 -0.64
CA LEU A 423 17.45 4.59 -2.09
C LEU A 423 15.98 4.46 -2.52
N VAL A 424 15.50 5.39 -3.31
CA VAL A 424 14.08 5.55 -3.66
C VAL A 424 13.93 5.76 -5.16
N LYS A 425 12.82 5.30 -5.75
CA LYS A 425 12.53 5.61 -7.15
C LYS A 425 12.31 7.11 -7.33
N HIS A 426 12.83 7.69 -8.41
CA HIS A 426 12.72 9.13 -8.68
C HIS A 426 11.30 9.69 -8.51
N HIS A 427 10.28 9.01 -9.03
CA HIS A 427 8.89 9.48 -8.95
C HIS A 427 8.23 9.30 -7.58
N GLU A 428 8.83 8.54 -6.66
CA GLU A 428 8.32 8.29 -5.32
C GLU A 428 8.90 9.25 -4.27
N ILE A 429 9.95 10.02 -4.61
CA ILE A 429 10.61 10.96 -3.69
C ILE A 429 9.61 11.97 -3.09
N PRO A 430 8.72 12.64 -3.87
CA PRO A 430 7.78 13.60 -3.29
C PRO A 430 6.81 12.93 -2.32
N MET A 431 6.36 11.71 -2.63
CA MET A 431 5.46 10.95 -1.77
C MET A 431 6.15 10.57 -0.46
N LEU A 432 7.42 10.18 -0.52
CA LEU A 432 8.20 9.83 0.66
C LEU A 432 8.40 11.05 1.58
N LEU A 433 8.84 12.18 1.04
CA LEU A 433 9.12 13.39 1.83
C LEU A 433 7.86 13.94 2.51
N GLN A 434 6.69 13.83 1.87
CA GLN A 434 5.41 14.20 2.47
C GLN A 434 5.03 13.37 3.72
N GLN A 435 5.60 12.17 3.89
CA GLN A 435 5.35 11.30 5.04
C GLN A 435 6.37 11.49 6.15
N VAL A 436 7.45 12.24 5.91
CA VAL A 436 8.47 12.55 6.92
C VAL A 436 7.93 13.64 7.86
N PRO A 437 8.22 13.58 9.18
CA PRO A 437 7.88 14.67 10.08
C PRO A 437 8.42 16.03 9.57
N PRO A 438 7.59 17.10 9.50
CA PRO A 438 7.97 18.36 8.84
C PRO A 438 9.27 19.00 9.36
N HIS A 439 9.58 18.81 10.64
CA HIS A 439 10.80 19.34 11.26
C HIS A 439 12.09 18.60 10.84
N LEU A 440 11.97 17.38 10.32
CA LEU A 440 13.10 16.55 9.87
C LEU A 440 13.21 16.47 8.34
N GLU A 441 12.20 16.91 7.60
CA GLU A 441 12.12 16.80 6.13
C GLU A 441 13.40 17.27 5.43
N ARG A 442 13.92 18.45 5.79
CA ARG A 442 15.14 19.01 5.21
C ARG A 442 16.38 18.15 5.47
N GLN A 443 16.47 17.51 6.63
CA GLN A 443 17.63 16.67 6.97
C GLN A 443 17.53 15.31 6.26
N VAL A 444 16.32 14.75 6.20
CA VAL A 444 16.06 13.48 5.50
C VAL A 444 16.22 13.64 3.99
N SER A 445 15.85 14.78 3.40
CA SER A 445 15.98 14.99 1.95
C SER A 445 17.43 14.91 1.47
N TYR A 446 18.42 15.30 2.28
CA TYR A 446 19.84 15.11 1.96
C TYR A 446 20.30 13.64 1.98
N LEU A 447 19.55 12.76 2.64
CA LEU A 447 19.83 11.32 2.71
C LEU A 447 19.14 10.53 1.60
N VAL A 448 18.12 11.11 0.97
CA VAL A 448 17.36 10.46 -0.11
C VAL A 448 18.16 10.50 -1.42
N VAL A 449 18.39 9.33 -2.00
CA VAL A 449 19.05 9.14 -3.28
C VAL A 449 18.01 8.62 -4.26
N GLY A 450 17.74 9.41 -5.30
CA GLY A 450 16.90 9.02 -6.42
C GLY A 450 17.62 8.02 -7.31
N ALA A 451 16.95 6.93 -7.65
CA ALA A 451 17.44 5.93 -8.58
C ALA A 451 16.33 5.49 -9.54
N ASP A 452 16.74 4.91 -10.67
CA ASP A 452 15.78 4.30 -11.58
C ASP A 452 15.20 3.01 -11.00
N ALA A 453 13.99 2.64 -11.41
CA ALA A 453 13.29 1.50 -10.85
C ALA A 453 14.09 0.19 -10.96
N GLY A 454 14.84 0.00 -12.07
CA GLY A 454 15.72 -1.15 -12.24
C GLY A 454 16.99 -1.09 -11.38
N GLU A 455 17.56 0.10 -11.17
CA GLU A 455 18.76 0.28 -10.33
C GLU A 455 18.46 -0.03 -8.86
N GLN A 456 17.34 0.49 -8.35
CA GLN A 456 16.90 0.21 -6.98
C GLN A 456 16.69 -1.29 -6.75
N VAL A 457 16.01 -1.98 -7.69
CA VAL A 457 15.76 -3.42 -7.61
C VAL A 457 17.07 -4.21 -7.66
N ARG A 458 18.02 -3.83 -8.52
CA ARG A 458 19.33 -4.49 -8.57
C ARG A 458 20.10 -4.33 -7.26
N ALA A 459 20.15 -3.12 -6.70
CA ALA A 459 20.82 -2.83 -5.43
C ALA A 459 20.21 -3.63 -4.26
N LEU A 460 18.87 -3.75 -4.25
CA LEU A 460 18.15 -4.54 -3.28
C LEU A 460 18.48 -6.04 -3.41
N LEU A 461 18.38 -6.60 -4.62
CA LEU A 461 18.62 -8.02 -4.88
C LEU A 461 20.10 -8.41 -4.73
N SER A 462 21.03 -7.47 -4.94
CA SER A 462 22.44 -7.66 -4.64
C SER A 462 22.79 -7.49 -3.15
N PHE A 463 21.80 -7.24 -2.29
CA PHE A 463 21.96 -7.02 -0.86
C PHE A 463 22.91 -5.86 -0.52
N ASN A 464 22.80 -4.74 -1.25
CA ASN A 464 23.61 -3.57 -0.99
C ASN A 464 23.20 -2.85 0.31
N THR A 465 24.01 -3.03 1.36
CA THR A 465 23.81 -2.48 2.70
C THR A 465 24.18 -1.00 2.85
N THR A 466 24.69 -0.33 1.80
CA THR A 466 24.96 1.11 1.86
C THR A 466 23.68 1.95 1.90
N TYR A 467 22.55 1.35 1.49
CA TYR A 467 21.26 2.01 1.42
C TYR A 467 20.22 1.30 2.29
N SER A 468 19.25 2.08 2.75
CA SER A 468 17.96 1.62 3.23
C SER A 468 16.89 1.81 2.16
N TYR A 469 15.85 0.99 2.16
CA TYR A 469 14.84 0.99 1.09
C TYR A 469 13.44 1.12 1.68
N PRO A 470 12.55 1.94 1.11
CA PRO A 470 11.14 1.95 1.50
C PRO A 470 10.48 0.64 1.08
N PHE A 471 9.84 -0.03 2.02
CA PHE A 471 9.27 -1.36 1.84
C PHE A 471 7.92 -1.46 2.53
N THR A 472 6.93 -1.95 1.79
CA THR A 472 5.64 -2.29 2.36
C THR A 472 5.72 -3.65 3.06
N VAL A 473 4.96 -3.83 4.15
CA VAL A 473 5.07 -5.02 5.01
C VAL A 473 4.84 -6.33 4.24
N GLU A 474 3.92 -6.36 3.28
CA GLU A 474 3.64 -7.55 2.46
C GLU A 474 4.81 -7.89 1.52
N ARG A 475 5.53 -6.86 1.04
CA ARG A 475 6.78 -7.09 0.30
C ARG A 475 7.86 -7.60 1.25
N TRP A 476 7.95 -7.04 2.46
CA TRP A 476 8.96 -7.45 3.43
C TRP A 476 8.78 -8.92 3.83
N GLU A 477 7.57 -9.36 4.13
CA GLU A 477 7.27 -10.76 4.46
C GLU A 477 7.81 -11.72 3.40
N PHE A 478 7.65 -11.37 2.12
CA PHE A 478 8.17 -12.17 1.01
C PHE A 478 9.70 -12.14 0.91
N PHE A 479 10.33 -10.97 1.05
CA PHE A 479 11.79 -10.85 0.98
C PHE A 479 12.49 -11.44 2.22
N ALA A 480 11.85 -11.41 3.38
CA ALA A 480 12.36 -11.97 4.63
C ALA A 480 12.53 -13.49 4.55
N LEU A 481 11.74 -14.18 3.71
CA LEU A 481 11.89 -15.62 3.45
C LEU A 481 13.26 -15.97 2.86
N GLN A 482 13.94 -15.04 2.18
CA GLN A 482 15.31 -15.25 1.72
C GLN A 482 16.30 -15.44 2.87
N GLN A 483 16.05 -14.80 4.01
CA GLN A 483 16.95 -14.81 5.17
C GLN A 483 16.39 -15.60 6.36
N GLN A 484 15.35 -16.42 6.17
CA GLN A 484 14.68 -17.15 7.25
C GLN A 484 15.59 -18.18 7.97
N TYR A 485 16.61 -18.68 7.27
CA TYR A 485 17.58 -19.64 7.81
C TYR A 485 18.95 -18.99 8.08
N ALA A 486 19.08 -17.68 7.88
CA ALA A 486 20.32 -16.98 8.15
C ALA A 486 20.47 -16.79 9.68
N GLN A 487 21.62 -17.17 10.25
CA GLN A 487 21.91 -16.88 11.66
C GLN A 487 21.87 -15.38 11.94
N LYS A 488 22.43 -14.59 11.01
CA LYS A 488 22.36 -13.14 11.00
C LYS A 488 21.63 -12.66 9.74
N PRO A 489 20.43 -12.04 9.88
CA PRO A 489 19.75 -11.43 8.75
C PRO A 489 20.56 -10.24 8.21
N ILE A 490 20.49 -10.01 6.90
CA ILE A 490 21.18 -8.88 6.26
C ILE A 490 20.35 -7.60 6.45
N TYR A 491 19.03 -7.72 6.29
CA TYR A 491 18.10 -6.61 6.45
C TYR A 491 17.14 -6.85 7.61
N ARG A 492 16.60 -5.77 8.15
CA ARG A 492 15.53 -5.77 9.14
C ARG A 492 14.48 -4.75 8.74
N TYR A 493 13.22 -5.08 8.98
CA TYR A 493 12.13 -4.10 8.91
C TYR A 493 12.20 -3.16 10.13
N SER A 494 12.49 -1.88 9.90
CA SER A 494 12.64 -0.90 10.98
C SER A 494 11.29 -0.28 11.39
N SER A 495 11.30 0.43 12.52
CA SER A 495 10.15 1.23 12.97
C SER A 495 10.06 2.60 12.28
N VAL A 496 10.98 2.93 11.36
CA VAL A 496 10.97 4.17 10.59
C VAL A 496 9.94 4.05 9.45
N CYS A 497 8.71 4.51 9.72
CA CYS A 497 7.57 4.30 8.82
C CYS A 497 7.13 5.57 8.08
N LEU A 498 6.65 5.37 6.86
CA LEU A 498 6.20 6.34 5.87
C LEU A 498 4.69 6.20 5.61
N GLY A 499 3.91 5.88 6.65
CA GLY A 499 2.47 5.66 6.58
C GLY A 499 2.05 4.27 6.12
N ALA A 500 0.76 4.11 5.82
CA ALA A 500 0.14 2.85 5.41
C ALA A 500 -0.64 3.02 4.10
N PRO A 501 0.04 2.98 2.93
CA PRO A 501 -0.62 3.15 1.65
C PRO A 501 -1.66 2.06 1.36
N VAL A 502 -2.69 2.47 0.61
CA VAL A 502 -3.73 1.59 0.09
C VAL A 502 -3.23 0.96 -1.20
N ILE A 503 -3.15 -0.37 -1.25
CA ILE A 503 -2.71 -1.10 -2.44
C ILE A 503 -3.92 -1.72 -3.12
N GLY A 504 -4.17 -1.30 -4.37
CA GLY A 504 -5.27 -1.79 -5.21
C GLY A 504 -4.83 -1.82 -6.67
N TYR A 505 -5.67 -2.35 -7.57
CA TYR A 505 -5.43 -2.25 -9.01
C TYR A 505 -5.80 -0.85 -9.51
N PRO A 506 -4.86 -0.09 -10.10
CA PRO A 506 -5.22 1.07 -10.89
C PRO A 506 -6.14 0.68 -12.06
N MET A 507 -7.21 1.44 -12.24
CA MET A 507 -8.17 1.25 -13.33
C MET A 507 -8.71 2.60 -13.81
N ARG A 508 -9.29 2.60 -15.00
CA ARG A 508 -10.02 3.74 -15.54
C ARG A 508 -11.15 4.14 -14.60
N ARG A 509 -11.49 5.42 -14.63
CA ARG A 509 -12.62 5.94 -13.85
C ARG A 509 -13.90 5.22 -14.26
N ASP A 510 -14.71 4.93 -13.24
CA ASP A 510 -16.01 4.30 -13.36
C ASP A 510 -16.02 2.97 -14.14
N SER A 511 -14.93 2.19 -14.07
CA SER A 511 -14.85 0.89 -14.77
C SER A 511 -16.03 -0.02 -14.40
N HIS A 512 -16.59 -0.67 -15.42
CA HIS A 512 -17.63 -1.67 -15.28
C HIS A 512 -17.22 -2.87 -14.40
N LEU A 513 -15.91 -3.09 -14.22
CA LEU A 513 -15.34 -4.17 -13.40
C LEU A 513 -15.31 -3.83 -11.91
N GLU A 514 -15.39 -2.56 -11.51
CA GLU A 514 -15.11 -2.08 -10.14
C GLU A 514 -15.95 -2.82 -9.08
N SER A 515 -17.27 -2.92 -9.29
CA SER A 515 -18.18 -3.55 -8.34
C SER A 515 -17.96 -5.06 -8.21
N LEU A 516 -17.82 -5.76 -9.34
CA LEU A 516 -17.59 -7.21 -9.34
C LEU A 516 -16.25 -7.56 -8.71
N LEU A 517 -15.20 -6.81 -9.08
CA LEU A 517 -13.85 -6.99 -8.56
C LEU A 517 -13.80 -6.71 -7.06
N LYS A 518 -14.49 -5.67 -6.57
CA LYS A 518 -14.62 -5.40 -5.13
C LYS A 518 -15.14 -6.61 -4.35
N HIS A 519 -16.27 -7.18 -4.77
CA HIS A 519 -16.86 -8.35 -4.10
C HIS A 519 -16.02 -9.62 -4.25
N PHE A 520 -15.21 -9.71 -5.29
CA PHE A 520 -14.26 -10.80 -5.46
C PHE A 520 -13.08 -10.65 -4.49
N ILE A 521 -12.45 -9.48 -4.43
CA ILE A 521 -11.33 -9.20 -3.52
C ILE A 521 -11.73 -9.42 -2.06
N MET A 522 -12.90 -8.92 -1.63
CA MET A 522 -13.39 -9.15 -0.26
C MET A 522 -13.52 -10.64 0.08
N ARG A 523 -13.94 -11.49 -0.88
CA ARG A 523 -14.02 -12.95 -0.68
C ARG A 523 -12.65 -13.62 -0.62
N VAL A 524 -11.71 -13.19 -1.45
CA VAL A 524 -10.33 -13.69 -1.41
C VAL A 524 -9.68 -13.36 -0.05
N GLN A 525 -9.86 -12.13 0.43
CA GLN A 525 -9.37 -11.71 1.75
C GLN A 525 -10.01 -12.52 2.87
N GLY A 526 -11.34 -12.68 2.86
CA GLY A 526 -12.07 -13.44 3.88
C GLY A 526 -11.75 -14.93 3.93
N THR A 527 -11.12 -15.50 2.89
CA THR A 527 -10.74 -16.93 2.83
C THR A 527 -9.26 -17.19 3.12
N GLY A 528 -8.44 -16.15 3.29
CA GLY A 528 -7.00 -16.30 3.54
C GLY A 528 -6.17 -16.72 2.31
N LEU A 529 -6.76 -16.77 1.11
CA LEU A 529 -6.06 -17.15 -0.13
C LEU A 529 -4.88 -16.23 -0.45
N PHE A 530 -4.96 -14.96 -0.03
CA PHE A 530 -3.88 -13.99 -0.17
C PHE A 530 -2.56 -14.49 0.45
N GLN A 531 -2.59 -14.94 1.70
CA GLN A 531 -1.41 -15.40 2.44
C GLN A 531 -0.85 -16.70 1.85
N TYR A 532 -1.75 -17.62 1.46
CA TYR A 532 -1.35 -18.85 0.80
C TYR A 532 -0.59 -18.60 -0.51
N TRP A 533 -1.07 -17.68 -1.35
CA TRP A 533 -0.40 -17.36 -2.61
C TRP A 533 0.93 -16.64 -2.41
N LEU A 534 1.04 -15.75 -1.42
CA LEU A 534 2.31 -15.08 -1.09
C LEU A 534 3.43 -16.09 -0.81
N VAL A 535 3.17 -17.08 0.05
CA VAL A 535 4.15 -18.13 0.39
C VAL A 535 4.38 -19.09 -0.79
N SER A 536 3.32 -19.49 -1.49
CA SER A 536 3.46 -20.39 -2.65
C SER A 536 4.29 -19.76 -3.78
N ASP A 537 4.11 -18.47 -4.04
CA ASP A 537 4.82 -17.75 -5.11
C ASP A 537 6.31 -17.53 -4.78
N PHE A 538 6.70 -17.60 -3.51
CA PHE A 538 8.11 -17.51 -3.11
C PHE A 538 8.93 -18.67 -3.67
N ASN A 539 8.38 -19.88 -3.60
CA ASN A 539 9.04 -21.07 -4.17
C ASN A 539 9.21 -20.96 -5.69
N ASP A 540 8.23 -20.37 -6.38
CA ASP A 540 8.33 -20.13 -7.82
C ASP A 540 9.39 -19.07 -8.14
N ALA A 541 9.48 -18.00 -7.33
CA ALA A 541 10.52 -16.97 -7.46
C ALA A 541 11.93 -17.52 -7.17
N LEU A 542 12.07 -18.43 -6.19
CA LEU A 542 13.32 -19.11 -5.86
C LEU A 542 13.80 -19.99 -7.03
N ARG A 543 12.91 -20.83 -7.59
CA ARG A 543 13.23 -21.70 -8.74
C ARG A 543 13.57 -20.91 -10.01
N ALA A 544 12.95 -19.74 -10.16
CA ALA A 544 13.19 -18.82 -11.28
C ALA A 544 14.48 -18.00 -11.13
N GLY A 545 15.16 -18.06 -9.98
CA GLY A 545 16.39 -17.31 -9.72
C GLY A 545 16.20 -15.82 -9.44
N PHE A 546 14.97 -15.37 -9.20
CA PHE A 546 14.72 -14.00 -8.71
C PHE A 546 15.19 -13.83 -7.27
N MET A 547 15.11 -14.91 -6.50
CA MET A 547 15.43 -14.93 -5.08
C MET A 547 16.42 -16.04 -4.77
N ARG A 548 17.22 -15.84 -3.73
CA ARG A 548 18.14 -16.83 -3.20
C ARG A 548 18.00 -16.92 -1.70
N LEU A 549 18.09 -18.14 -1.17
CA LEU A 549 18.22 -18.32 0.27
C LEU A 549 19.62 -17.87 0.68
N ILE A 550 19.68 -17.04 1.71
CA ILE A 550 20.90 -16.56 2.33
C ILE A 550 21.31 -17.59 3.36
N ASP A 551 22.43 -18.25 3.08
CA ASP A 551 23.10 -19.11 4.03
C ASP A 551 24.32 -18.38 4.57
N ASN A 552 24.12 -17.73 5.72
CA ASN A 552 25.18 -17.14 6.52
C ASN A 552 25.37 -17.98 7.78
N SER A 553 25.45 -19.31 7.64
CA SER A 553 25.84 -20.19 8.72
C SER A 553 27.30 -19.92 9.10
N ASP A 554 27.50 -19.00 10.04
CA ASP A 554 28.78 -18.91 10.70
C ASP A 554 28.98 -20.21 11.50
N ASN A 555 29.99 -20.98 11.12
CA ASN A 555 30.46 -22.14 11.88
C ASN A 555 30.75 -21.72 13.33
N PHE A 556 30.66 -22.68 14.26
CA PHE A 556 31.05 -22.48 15.65
C PHE A 556 32.39 -21.71 15.75
N LYS A 557 32.32 -20.45 16.20
CA LYS A 557 33.49 -19.59 16.39
C LYS A 557 33.98 -19.77 17.83
N ALA A 558 35.02 -20.59 18.00
CA ALA A 558 35.70 -20.79 19.28
C ALA A 558 36.15 -19.45 19.91
N LEU A 559 36.30 -19.43 21.24
CA LEU A 559 36.88 -18.27 21.92
C LEU A 559 38.37 -18.15 21.53
N ASN A 560 38.72 -17.03 20.92
CA ASN A 560 40.11 -16.71 20.60
C ASN A 560 40.74 -15.88 21.73
N LEU A 561 42.07 -15.85 21.79
CA LEU A 561 42.82 -14.98 22.70
C LEU A 561 42.39 -13.52 22.58
N ASP A 562 41.95 -13.11 21.39
CA ASP A 562 41.44 -11.78 21.13
C ASP A 562 40.20 -11.42 21.94
N THR A 563 39.32 -12.39 22.22
CA THR A 563 38.13 -12.18 23.05
C THR A 563 38.52 -11.77 24.48
N LEU A 564 39.67 -12.21 24.96
CA LEU A 564 40.20 -11.90 26.29
C LEU A 564 41.17 -10.71 26.28
N ARG A 565 41.32 -10.00 25.16
CA ARG A 565 42.26 -8.88 25.00
C ARG A 565 42.15 -7.84 26.12
N LEU A 566 40.93 -7.45 26.50
CA LEU A 566 40.71 -6.49 27.60
C LEU A 566 41.18 -7.04 28.95
N ALA A 567 40.97 -8.33 29.22
CA ALA A 567 41.42 -8.96 30.46
C ALA A 567 42.96 -8.96 30.55
N TRP A 568 43.64 -9.23 29.43
CA TRP A 568 45.11 -9.15 29.35
C TRP A 568 45.63 -7.74 29.60
N TYR A 569 44.98 -6.70 29.06
CA TYR A 569 45.36 -5.32 29.34
C TYR A 569 45.18 -4.95 30.81
N VAL A 570 44.08 -5.35 31.45
CA VAL A 570 43.86 -5.09 32.88
C VAL A 570 44.92 -5.78 33.73
N LEU A 571 45.28 -7.03 33.40
CA LEU A 571 46.33 -7.77 34.11
C LEU A 571 47.70 -7.09 33.98
N LEU A 572 48.10 -6.73 32.75
CA LEU A 572 49.39 -6.10 32.49
C LEU A 572 49.49 -4.71 33.13
N CYS A 573 48.44 -3.90 33.05
CA CYS A 573 48.38 -2.63 33.77
C CYS A 573 48.47 -2.82 35.30
N GLY A 574 47.82 -3.84 35.84
CA GLY A 574 47.90 -4.19 37.25
C GLY A 574 49.31 -4.56 37.70
N TRP A 575 50.03 -5.37 36.90
CA TRP A 575 51.43 -5.74 37.19
C TRP A 575 52.38 -4.54 37.09
N LEU A 576 52.22 -3.68 36.08
CA LEU A 576 53.02 -2.47 35.95
C LEU A 576 52.81 -1.52 37.13
N LEU A 577 51.56 -1.35 37.57
CA LEU A 577 51.24 -0.52 38.74
C LEU A 577 51.83 -1.10 40.02
N ALA A 578 51.71 -2.42 40.23
CA ALA A 578 52.29 -3.09 41.39
C ALA A 578 53.83 -2.97 41.40
N ALA A 579 54.49 -3.14 40.25
CA ALA A 579 55.93 -2.96 40.13
C ALA A 579 56.36 -1.52 40.41
N LEU A 580 55.60 -0.53 39.93
CA LEU A 580 55.87 0.89 40.19
C LEU A 580 55.73 1.22 41.68
N VAL A 581 54.66 0.75 42.33
CA VAL A 581 54.45 0.95 43.77
C VAL A 581 55.58 0.29 44.57
N PHE A 582 55.99 -0.93 44.22
CA PHE A 582 57.10 -1.62 44.88
C PHE A 582 58.43 -0.87 44.74
N VAL A 583 58.70 -0.29 43.56
CA VAL A 583 59.89 0.54 43.33
C VAL A 583 59.83 1.86 44.10
N CYS A 584 58.63 2.44 44.32
CA CYS A 584 58.48 3.67 45.11
C CYS A 584 58.48 3.44 46.63
N GLU A 585 58.22 2.22 47.08
CA GLU A 585 58.26 1.84 48.51
C GLU A 585 59.70 1.64 49.01
N HIS A 586 60.61 1.31 48.09
CA HIS A 586 62.05 1.17 48.33
C HIS A 586 62.83 2.44 47.99
#